data_AF-A0A6A4GKZ4-F1
#
_entry.id   AF-A0A6A4GKZ4-F1
#
_cell.length_a   1.000
_cell.length_b   1.000
_cell.length_c   1.000
_cell.angle_alpha   90.00
_cell.angle_beta   90.00
_cell.angle_gamma   90.00
#
_symmetry.space_group_name_H-M   'P 1'
#
loop_
_entity.id
_entity.type
_entity.pdbx_description
1 polymer ?
#
loop_
_entity_poly.entity_id
_entity_poly.type
_entity_poly.pdbx_seq_one_letter_code
_entity_poly.pdbx_strand_id
1 'polypeptide(L)'
;FRDMTGQPNITDFRSYCPIEDAIAEAFETDDGPGPSNITQYRLHFGNNYQKSRWNKYVVSSMLAYTAARKEQYRVEGNLEKEALETFFHDFIKEAQTSWARYGRRITKDDNLESTSEAKEQADLYSDTKKDGSRMNSRKHAKLDRRELGINLLQALLPPTANQFDRTKLERTRQVLTSLEHNGMSSEESDAEGGLIVTVPYYRRRIVTQMMRDLD
;
A
#
# COMPACT_ATOMS: atom_id res chain seq x y z
N PHE A 1 -10.80 15.14 2.00
CA PHE A 1 -11.12 13.91 2.74
C PHE A 1 -11.41 14.22 4.21
N ARG A 2 -10.38 14.59 5.00
CA ARG A 2 -10.52 14.87 6.44
C ARG A 2 -11.65 15.84 6.76
N ASP A 3 -11.74 16.93 6.03
CA ASP A 3 -12.78 17.95 6.26
C ASP A 3 -14.20 17.46 5.94
N MET A 4 -14.33 16.40 5.12
CA MET A 4 -15.63 15.84 4.71
C MET A 4 -16.04 14.68 5.63
N THR A 5 -15.14 13.74 5.93
CA THR A 5 -15.46 12.52 6.68
C THR A 5 -15.07 12.56 8.15
N GLY A 6 -14.31 13.58 8.57
CA GLY A 6 -13.75 13.68 9.93
C GLY A 6 -12.60 12.70 10.20
N GLN A 7 -12.25 11.84 9.24
CA GLN A 7 -11.21 10.83 9.43
C GLN A 7 -9.82 11.40 9.10
N PRO A 8 -8.78 11.06 9.87
CA PRO A 8 -7.45 11.64 9.69
C PRO A 8 -6.74 11.11 8.43
N ASN A 9 -6.94 9.82 8.10
CA ASN A 9 -6.30 9.15 6.97
C ASN A 9 -7.33 8.36 6.16
N ILE A 10 -7.14 8.30 4.84
CA ILE A 10 -8.00 7.53 3.91
C ILE A 10 -8.02 6.02 4.24
N THR A 11 -7.00 5.55 4.94
CA THR A 11 -6.84 4.15 5.35
C THR A 11 -7.27 3.88 6.77
N ASP A 12 -7.62 4.89 7.58
CA ASP A 12 -8.01 4.73 8.99
C ASP A 12 -9.47 5.13 9.19
N PHE A 13 -10.35 4.13 9.24
CA PHE A 13 -11.80 4.28 9.40
C PHE A 13 -12.32 3.63 10.69
N ARG A 14 -11.45 3.41 11.68
CA ARG A 14 -11.78 2.73 12.95
C ARG A 14 -12.91 3.37 13.72
N SER A 15 -12.94 4.70 13.74
CA SER A 15 -13.96 5.48 14.44
C SER A 15 -15.08 5.95 13.52
N TYR A 16 -15.07 5.53 12.25
CA TYR A 16 -16.04 5.98 11.28
C TYR A 16 -17.37 5.25 11.48
N CYS A 17 -18.44 6.03 11.62
CA CYS A 17 -19.80 5.54 11.68
C CYS A 17 -20.49 5.82 10.33
N PRO A 18 -20.64 4.81 9.45
CA PRO A 18 -21.38 4.97 8.21
C PRO A 18 -22.86 5.28 8.50
N ILE A 19 -23.59 5.74 7.48
CA ILE A 19 -25.05 5.87 7.62
C ILE A 19 -25.66 4.47 7.77
N GLU A 20 -26.74 4.38 8.56
CA GLU A 20 -27.49 3.15 8.73
C GLU A 20 -28.13 2.71 7.41
N ASP A 21 -28.07 1.41 7.13
CA ASP A 21 -28.60 0.81 5.90
C ASP A 21 -30.09 1.15 5.71
N ALA A 22 -30.89 1.10 6.79
CA ALA A 22 -32.31 1.45 6.74
C ALA A 22 -32.58 2.88 6.27
N ILE A 23 -31.72 3.84 6.63
CA ILE A 23 -31.85 5.24 6.20
C ILE A 23 -31.47 5.37 4.73
N ALA A 24 -30.37 4.73 4.33
CA ALA A 24 -29.93 4.74 2.94
C ALA A 24 -30.97 4.06 2.02
N GLU A 25 -31.52 2.93 2.43
CA GLU A 25 -32.57 2.18 1.72
C GLU A 25 -33.87 2.96 1.60
N ALA A 26 -34.34 3.61 2.68
CA ALA A 26 -35.52 4.46 2.62
C ALA A 26 -35.32 5.65 1.66
N PHE A 27 -34.10 6.16 1.54
CA PHE A 27 -33.79 7.20 0.55
C PHE A 27 -33.76 6.66 -0.89
N GLU A 28 -33.42 5.38 -1.12
CA GLU A 28 -33.52 4.78 -2.45
C GLU A 28 -34.96 4.81 -2.98
N THR A 29 -35.96 4.61 -2.10
CA THR A 29 -37.40 4.56 -2.43
C THR A 29 -38.14 5.89 -2.27
N ASP A 30 -37.43 6.99 -2.00
CA ASP A 30 -38.01 8.32 -1.71
C ASP A 30 -38.90 8.37 -0.44
N ASP A 31 -38.84 7.35 0.42
CA ASP A 31 -39.59 7.26 1.68
C ASP A 31 -38.83 7.85 2.88
N GLY A 32 -37.54 8.13 2.71
CA GLY A 32 -36.63 8.59 3.76
C GLY A 32 -35.93 9.90 3.43
N PRO A 33 -35.38 10.59 4.45
CA PRO A 33 -34.61 11.80 4.24
C PRO A 33 -33.30 11.50 3.51
N GLY A 34 -32.92 12.36 2.56
CA GLY A 34 -31.60 12.29 1.92
C GLY A 34 -30.48 12.85 2.80
N PRO A 35 -29.23 12.81 2.32
CA PRO A 35 -28.09 13.40 3.03
C PRO A 35 -28.31 14.91 3.27
N SER A 36 -28.16 15.33 4.53
CA SER A 36 -28.40 16.72 4.99
C SER A 36 -27.22 17.21 5.83
N ASN A 37 -27.13 18.49 6.20
CA ASN A 37 -26.00 19.15 6.90
C ASN A 37 -25.06 18.22 7.73
N ILE A 38 -25.60 17.42 8.65
CA ILE A 38 -24.83 16.56 9.57
C ILE A 38 -24.42 15.22 8.92
N THR A 39 -25.19 14.74 7.95
CA THR A 39 -25.00 13.49 7.21
C THR A 39 -24.49 13.68 5.78
N GLN A 40 -24.25 14.92 5.35
CA GLN A 40 -23.96 15.31 3.96
C GLN A 40 -22.79 14.52 3.34
N TYR A 41 -21.81 14.14 4.16
CA TYR A 41 -20.62 13.39 3.74
C TYR A 41 -20.53 12.01 4.41
N ARG A 42 -21.59 11.55 5.07
CA ARG A 42 -21.63 10.19 5.64
C ARG A 42 -21.89 9.18 4.54
N LEU A 43 -20.98 8.22 4.41
CA LEU A 43 -21.02 7.17 3.42
C LEU A 43 -21.90 6.02 3.89
N HIS A 44 -22.58 5.39 2.93
CA HIS A 44 -23.24 4.11 3.10
C HIS A 44 -22.25 3.00 2.72
N PHE A 45 -22.16 1.94 3.52
CA PHE A 45 -21.27 0.80 3.30
C PHE A 45 -21.98 -0.56 3.24
N GLY A 46 -23.31 -0.57 3.32
CA GLY A 46 -24.12 -1.76 3.18
C GLY A 46 -24.15 -2.31 1.75
N ASN A 47 -25.12 -3.18 1.48
CA ASN A 47 -25.21 -3.87 0.21
C ASN A 47 -25.35 -2.89 -0.96
N ASN A 48 -24.67 -3.19 -2.07
CA ASN A 48 -24.67 -2.36 -3.27
C ASN A 48 -24.25 -0.89 -3.05
N TYR A 49 -23.47 -0.59 -2.00
CA TYR A 49 -23.06 0.78 -1.67
C TYR A 49 -22.52 1.59 -2.86
N GLN A 50 -21.80 0.95 -3.78
CA GLN A 50 -21.23 1.58 -4.99
C GLN A 50 -22.31 2.16 -5.92
N LYS A 51 -23.48 1.51 -5.98
CA LYS A 51 -24.58 1.87 -6.87
C LYS A 51 -25.69 2.66 -6.17
N SER A 52 -25.66 2.70 -4.84
CA SER A 52 -26.65 3.41 -4.02
C SER A 52 -26.80 4.88 -4.45
N ARG A 53 -28.05 5.32 -4.56
CA ARG A 53 -28.44 6.72 -4.70
C ARG A 53 -27.89 7.57 -3.57
N TRP A 54 -27.81 7.03 -2.34
CA TRP A 54 -27.17 7.71 -1.21
C TRP A 54 -25.74 8.13 -1.52
N ASN A 55 -24.87 7.18 -1.87
CA ASN A 55 -23.46 7.50 -2.14
C ASN A 55 -23.28 8.35 -3.39
N LYS A 56 -24.13 8.21 -4.42
CA LYS A 56 -24.12 9.11 -5.59
C LYS A 56 -24.37 10.56 -5.19
N TYR A 57 -25.31 10.80 -4.27
CA TYR A 57 -25.56 12.13 -3.74
C TYR A 57 -24.36 12.65 -2.93
N VAL A 58 -23.77 11.80 -2.09
CA VAL A 58 -22.58 12.18 -1.30
C VAL A 58 -21.41 12.52 -2.22
N VAL A 59 -21.14 11.73 -3.26
CA VAL A 59 -20.10 12.03 -4.28
C VAL A 59 -20.36 13.39 -4.94
N SER A 60 -21.61 13.65 -5.33
CA SER A 60 -22.01 14.94 -5.90
C SER A 60 -21.71 16.11 -4.95
N SER A 61 -21.97 15.93 -3.65
CA SER A 61 -21.64 16.92 -2.61
C SER A 61 -20.12 17.09 -2.42
N MET A 62 -19.34 16.02 -2.51
CA MET A 62 -17.87 16.06 -2.40
C MET A 62 -17.23 16.78 -3.60
N LEU A 63 -17.77 16.57 -4.82
CA LEU A 63 -17.35 17.29 -6.02
C LEU A 63 -17.61 18.79 -5.87
N ALA A 64 -18.82 19.17 -5.44
CA ALA A 64 -19.15 20.58 -5.22
C ALA A 64 -18.24 21.23 -4.16
N TYR A 65 -17.95 20.52 -3.06
CA TYR A 65 -17.02 20.97 -2.03
C TYR A 65 -15.61 21.22 -2.58
N THR A 66 -15.14 20.29 -3.43
CA THR A 66 -13.78 20.33 -4.01
C THR A 66 -13.66 21.44 -5.05
N ALA A 67 -14.67 21.58 -5.92
CA ALA A 67 -14.73 22.65 -6.91
C ALA A 67 -14.69 24.04 -6.25
N ALA A 68 -15.46 24.24 -5.17
CA ALA A 68 -15.50 25.50 -4.42
C ALA A 68 -14.17 25.87 -3.72
N ARG A 69 -13.26 24.91 -3.54
CA ARG A 69 -11.98 25.10 -2.82
C ARG A 69 -10.76 24.84 -3.69
N LYS A 70 -10.92 24.73 -5.00
CA LYS A 70 -9.83 24.41 -5.95
C LYS A 70 -8.63 25.36 -5.78
N GLU A 71 -8.89 26.65 -5.58
CA GLU A 71 -7.85 27.68 -5.36
C GLU A 71 -7.11 27.52 -4.03
N GLN A 72 -7.79 27.06 -2.98
CA GLN A 72 -7.20 26.88 -1.65
C GLN A 72 -6.20 25.72 -1.62
N TYR A 73 -6.47 24.65 -2.36
CA TYR A 73 -5.64 23.45 -2.38
C TYR A 73 -4.52 23.49 -3.43
N ARG A 74 -4.37 24.60 -4.17
CA ARG A 74 -3.34 24.79 -5.22
C ARG A 74 -3.22 23.59 -6.16
N VAL A 75 -4.35 23.00 -6.52
CA VAL A 75 -4.36 21.84 -7.42
C VAL A 75 -3.98 22.34 -8.81
N GLU A 76 -2.74 22.07 -9.22
CA GLU A 76 -2.25 22.39 -10.55
C GLU A 76 -2.99 21.55 -11.60
N GLY A 77 -3.41 22.19 -12.69
CA GLY A 77 -4.16 21.56 -13.76
C GLY A 77 -5.68 21.64 -13.64
N ASN A 78 -6.37 21.33 -14.73
CA ASN A 78 -7.82 21.19 -14.74
C ASN A 78 -8.15 19.70 -14.66
N LEU A 79 -8.40 19.20 -13.44
CA LEU A 79 -8.92 17.86 -13.27
C LEU A 79 -10.35 17.82 -13.82
N GLU A 80 -10.56 16.97 -14.83
CA GLU A 80 -11.87 16.74 -15.40
C GLU A 80 -12.82 16.17 -14.33
N LYS A 81 -14.10 16.55 -14.41
CA LYS A 81 -15.11 16.12 -13.45
C LYS A 81 -15.19 14.60 -13.33
N GLU A 82 -15.08 13.89 -14.46
CA GLU A 82 -15.12 12.43 -14.51
C GLU A 82 -13.94 11.77 -13.77
N ALA A 83 -12.75 12.37 -13.86
CA ALA A 83 -11.58 11.89 -13.12
C ALA A 83 -11.77 12.06 -11.61
N LEU A 84 -12.35 13.18 -11.17
CA LEU A 84 -12.69 13.41 -9.76
C LEU A 84 -13.80 12.47 -9.28
N GLU A 85 -14.83 12.22 -10.09
CA GLU A 85 -15.89 11.25 -9.80
C GLU A 85 -15.30 9.85 -9.59
N THR A 86 -14.43 9.42 -10.50
CA THR A 86 -13.74 8.12 -10.41
C THR A 86 -12.89 8.04 -9.14
N PHE A 87 -12.11 9.09 -8.86
CA PHE A 87 -11.33 9.19 -7.64
C PHE A 87 -12.20 9.06 -6.37
N PHE A 88 -13.36 9.72 -6.31
CA PHE A 88 -14.26 9.59 -5.17
C PHE A 88 -14.88 8.20 -5.05
N HIS A 89 -15.18 7.54 -6.16
CA HIS A 89 -15.66 6.15 -6.12
C HIS A 89 -14.58 5.18 -5.62
N ASP A 90 -13.35 5.31 -6.08
CA ASP A 90 -12.21 4.52 -5.59
C ASP A 90 -11.96 4.78 -4.10
N PHE A 91 -12.05 6.04 -3.69
CA PHE A 91 -11.98 6.44 -2.29
C PHE A 91 -13.06 5.75 -1.44
N ILE A 92 -14.33 5.75 -1.86
CA ILE A 92 -15.41 5.09 -1.11
C ILE A 92 -15.15 3.59 -1.00
N LYS A 93 -14.61 2.96 -2.05
CA LYS A 93 -14.23 1.55 -2.02
C LYS A 93 -13.11 1.27 -1.02
N GLU A 94 -12.08 2.11 -0.99
CA GLU A 94 -10.98 1.99 -0.02
C GLU A 94 -11.47 2.23 1.40
N ALA A 95 -12.32 3.23 1.61
CA ALA A 95 -12.96 3.56 2.87
C ALA A 95 -13.81 2.39 3.40
N GLN A 96 -14.65 1.81 2.54
CA GLN A 96 -15.47 0.64 2.88
C GLN A 96 -14.58 -0.56 3.23
N THR A 97 -13.53 -0.79 2.45
CA THR A 97 -12.58 -1.89 2.69
C THR A 97 -11.86 -1.71 4.02
N SER A 98 -11.44 -0.48 4.35
CA SER A 98 -10.81 -0.16 5.63
C SER A 98 -11.79 -0.34 6.78
N TRP A 99 -12.99 0.21 6.68
CA TRP A 99 -14.04 0.08 7.68
C TRP A 99 -14.40 -1.40 7.94
N ALA A 100 -14.58 -2.20 6.89
CA ALA A 100 -14.92 -3.61 6.98
C ALA A 100 -13.83 -4.45 7.68
N ARG A 101 -12.57 -3.99 7.75
CA ARG A 101 -11.52 -4.67 8.53
C ARG A 101 -11.79 -4.62 10.03
N TYR A 102 -12.50 -3.60 10.50
CA TYR A 102 -12.85 -3.42 11.90
C TYR A 102 -14.27 -3.92 12.22
N GLY A 103 -14.99 -4.44 11.21
CA GLY A 103 -16.28 -5.08 11.40
C GLY A 103 -16.13 -6.42 12.08
N ARG A 104 -17.00 -6.69 13.07
CA ARG A 104 -17.06 -7.97 13.77
C ARG A 104 -17.46 -9.08 12.79
N ARG A 105 -16.75 -10.21 12.83
CA ARG A 105 -17.06 -11.38 12.01
C ARG A 105 -17.82 -12.44 12.80
N ILE A 106 -18.47 -13.34 12.08
CA ILE A 106 -18.93 -14.59 12.67
C ILE A 106 -17.71 -15.51 12.74
N THR A 107 -17.38 -15.95 13.95
CA THR A 107 -16.29 -16.89 14.23
C THR A 107 -16.64 -18.30 13.77
N LYS A 108 -15.68 -19.22 13.76
CA LYS A 108 -15.92 -20.63 13.33
C LYS A 108 -16.97 -21.35 14.15
N ASP A 109 -17.22 -20.88 15.38
CA ASP A 109 -18.20 -21.45 16.30
C ASP A 109 -19.56 -20.74 16.22
N ASP A 110 -19.86 -20.05 15.10
CA ASP A 110 -21.05 -19.22 14.87
C ASP A 110 -21.26 -18.09 15.90
N ASN A 111 -20.26 -17.79 16.72
CA ASN A 111 -20.30 -16.67 17.65
C ASN A 111 -19.90 -15.37 16.96
N LEU A 112 -20.64 -14.29 17.21
CA LEU A 112 -20.24 -12.95 16.77
C LEU A 112 -19.01 -12.50 17.55
N GLU A 113 -17.94 -12.21 16.83
CA GLU A 113 -16.69 -11.66 17.36
C GLU A 113 -16.95 -10.41 18.19
N SER A 114 -16.22 -10.26 19.30
CA SER A 114 -16.30 -9.06 20.12
C SER A 114 -15.64 -7.86 19.42
N THR A 115 -15.96 -6.64 19.86
CA THR A 115 -15.24 -5.43 19.37
C THR A 115 -13.74 -5.48 19.64
N SER A 116 -13.33 -6.17 20.71
CA SER A 116 -11.91 -6.25 21.09
C SER A 116 -11.14 -7.15 20.12
N GLU A 117 -11.69 -8.32 19.80
CA GLU A 117 -11.08 -9.28 18.87
C GLU A 117 -11.01 -8.70 17.45
N ALA A 118 -12.09 -8.07 16.96
CA ALA A 118 -12.10 -7.44 15.65
C ALA A 118 -11.04 -6.32 15.55
N LYS A 119 -10.83 -5.58 16.64
CA LYS A 119 -9.78 -4.56 16.74
C LYS A 119 -8.39 -5.18 16.73
N GLU A 120 -8.15 -6.19 17.56
CA GLU A 120 -6.86 -6.89 17.65
C GLU A 120 -6.47 -7.50 16.31
N GLN A 121 -7.41 -8.15 15.62
CA GLN A 121 -7.20 -8.68 14.28
C GLN A 121 -6.83 -7.59 13.27
N ALA A 122 -7.54 -6.47 13.30
CA ALA A 122 -7.28 -5.38 12.38
C ALA A 122 -5.92 -4.69 12.64
N ASP A 123 -5.52 -4.58 13.91
CA ASP A 123 -4.20 -4.09 14.31
C ASP A 123 -3.09 -5.05 13.83
N LEU A 124 -3.26 -6.37 14.04
CA LEU A 124 -2.38 -7.42 13.49
C LEU A 124 -2.25 -7.35 11.96
N TYR A 125 -3.36 -7.16 11.25
CA TYR A 125 -3.34 -7.00 9.79
C TYR A 125 -2.63 -5.72 9.36
N SER A 126 -2.85 -4.61 10.09
CA SER A 126 -2.15 -3.35 9.84
C SER A 126 -0.64 -3.53 9.98
N ASP A 127 -0.18 -4.18 11.04
CA ASP A 127 1.25 -4.34 11.32
C ASP A 127 1.93 -5.27 10.32
N THR A 128 1.31 -6.41 10.01
CA THR A 128 1.79 -7.29 8.93
C THR A 128 1.86 -6.58 7.57
N LYS A 129 0.89 -5.71 7.25
CA LYS A 129 0.92 -4.90 6.03
C LYS A 129 2.04 -3.85 6.04
N LYS A 130 2.27 -3.19 7.18
CA LYS A 130 3.38 -2.23 7.34
C LYS A 130 4.71 -2.92 7.14
N ASP A 131 4.90 -4.09 7.75
CA ASP A 131 6.12 -4.87 7.61
C ASP A 131 6.32 -5.33 6.17
N GLY A 132 5.28 -5.87 5.52
CA GLY A 132 5.35 -6.23 4.10
C GLY A 132 5.70 -5.03 3.20
N SER A 133 5.15 -3.84 3.49
CA SER A 133 5.46 -2.62 2.73
C SER A 133 6.90 -2.15 2.97
N ARG A 134 7.38 -2.23 4.22
CA ARG A 134 8.78 -1.93 4.60
C ARG A 134 9.74 -2.88 3.90
N MET A 135 9.46 -4.18 3.93
CA MET A 135 10.24 -5.21 3.24
C MET A 135 10.29 -4.94 1.74
N ASN A 136 9.14 -4.66 1.11
CA ASN A 136 9.07 -4.41 -0.32
C ASN A 136 9.87 -3.15 -0.72
N SER A 137 9.70 -2.06 0.02
CA SER A 137 10.44 -0.81 -0.22
C SER A 137 11.96 -1.02 -0.10
N ARG A 138 12.41 -1.81 0.88
CA ARG A 138 13.83 -2.17 1.03
C ARG A 138 14.33 -3.02 -0.14
N LYS A 139 13.54 -3.99 -0.61
CA LYS A 139 13.89 -4.81 -1.77
C LYS A 139 14.08 -3.96 -3.02
N HIS A 140 13.18 -3.00 -3.27
CA HIS A 140 13.34 -2.03 -4.36
C HIS A 140 14.62 -1.20 -4.21
N ALA A 141 14.82 -0.55 -3.05
CA ALA A 141 16.03 0.25 -2.84
C ALA A 141 17.34 -0.57 -2.97
N LYS A 142 17.31 -1.86 -2.64
CA LYS A 142 18.44 -2.77 -2.81
C LYS A 142 18.68 -3.13 -4.28
N LEU A 143 17.61 -3.35 -5.05
CA LEU A 143 17.69 -3.53 -6.50
C LEU A 143 18.32 -2.28 -7.13
N ASP A 144 17.81 -1.10 -6.83
CA ASP A 144 18.29 0.18 -7.39
C ASP A 144 19.80 0.37 -7.15
N ARG A 145 20.27 0.10 -5.92
CA ARG A 145 21.70 0.17 -5.59
C ARG A 145 22.54 -0.83 -6.39
N ARG A 146 22.02 -2.04 -6.63
CA ARG A 146 22.73 -3.07 -7.40
C ARG A 146 22.78 -2.72 -8.89
N GLU A 147 21.69 -2.23 -9.44
CA GLU A 147 21.65 -1.74 -10.82
C GLU A 147 22.63 -0.57 -11.03
N LEU A 148 22.63 0.38 -10.10
CA LEU A 148 23.61 1.47 -10.10
C LEU A 148 25.05 0.92 -10.06
N GLY A 149 25.33 -0.02 -9.16
CA GLY A 149 26.65 -0.66 -9.04
C GLY A 149 27.10 -1.36 -10.31
N ILE A 150 26.23 -2.13 -10.97
CA ILE A 150 26.54 -2.77 -12.26
C ILE A 150 26.82 -1.74 -13.34
N ASN A 151 26.01 -0.69 -13.42
CA ASN A 151 26.18 0.36 -14.43
C ASN A 151 27.49 1.11 -14.23
N LEU A 152 27.86 1.42 -12.98
CA LEU A 152 29.17 2.01 -12.66
C LEU A 152 30.32 1.09 -13.03
N LEU A 153 30.25 -0.20 -12.67
CA LEU A 153 31.27 -1.18 -13.05
C LEU A 153 31.41 -1.32 -14.56
N GLN A 154 30.30 -1.24 -15.31
CA GLN A 154 30.36 -1.26 -16.77
C GLN A 154 31.06 -0.03 -17.34
N ALA A 155 30.78 1.15 -16.79
CA ALA A 155 31.41 2.39 -17.22
C ALA A 155 32.91 2.43 -16.90
N LEU A 156 33.33 1.80 -15.80
CA LEU A 156 34.72 1.75 -15.34
C LEU A 156 35.54 0.62 -15.94
N LEU A 157 34.92 -0.32 -16.68
CA LEU A 157 35.64 -1.43 -17.31
C LEU A 157 36.57 -0.90 -18.41
N PRO A 158 37.89 -1.14 -18.32
CA PRO A 158 38.82 -0.69 -19.35
C PRO A 158 38.59 -1.43 -20.67
N PRO A 159 38.96 -0.84 -21.83
CA PRO A 159 38.87 -1.50 -23.14
C PRO A 159 39.66 -2.81 -23.21
N THR A 160 40.69 -2.95 -22.38
CA THR A 160 41.55 -4.14 -22.23
C THR A 160 41.01 -5.18 -21.25
N ALA A 161 39.85 -4.94 -20.62
CA ALA A 161 39.29 -5.87 -19.67
C ALA A 161 39.05 -7.25 -20.30
N ASN A 162 39.33 -8.30 -19.52
CA ASN A 162 39.17 -9.69 -19.95
C ASN A 162 37.71 -9.97 -20.34
N GLN A 163 37.53 -10.71 -21.44
CA GLN A 163 36.23 -11.17 -21.92
C GLN A 163 35.44 -11.94 -20.84
N PHE A 164 36.16 -12.63 -19.95
CA PHE A 164 35.55 -13.33 -18.83
C PHE A 164 34.83 -12.39 -17.85
N ASP A 165 35.43 -11.25 -17.51
CA ASP A 165 34.84 -10.29 -16.58
C ASP A 165 33.64 -9.57 -17.20
N ARG A 166 33.72 -9.27 -18.50
CA ARG A 166 32.57 -8.77 -19.28
C ARG A 166 31.40 -9.75 -19.26
N THR A 167 31.69 -11.03 -19.48
CA THR A 167 30.67 -12.09 -19.47
C THR A 167 30.03 -12.27 -18.09
N LYS A 168 30.83 -12.19 -17.02
CA LYS A 168 30.32 -12.24 -15.65
C LYS A 168 29.40 -11.06 -15.35
N LEU A 169 29.80 -9.84 -15.72
CA LEU A 169 28.99 -8.65 -15.47
C LEU A 169 27.67 -8.73 -16.22
N GLU A 170 27.69 -9.16 -17.48
CA GLU A 170 26.48 -9.32 -18.29
C GLU A 170 25.54 -10.40 -17.73
N ARG A 171 26.06 -11.55 -17.32
CA ARG A 171 25.25 -12.57 -16.64
C ARG A 171 24.66 -12.06 -15.33
N THR A 172 25.42 -11.27 -14.58
CA THR A 172 24.93 -10.68 -13.31
C THR A 172 23.77 -9.73 -13.58
N ARG A 173 23.87 -8.90 -14.64
CA ARG A 173 22.77 -8.04 -15.08
C ARG A 173 21.55 -8.86 -15.46
N GLN A 174 21.70 -9.88 -16.29
CA GLN A 174 20.58 -10.73 -16.71
C GLN A 174 19.86 -11.36 -15.51
N VAL A 175 20.63 -11.82 -14.51
CA VAL A 175 20.06 -12.36 -13.27
C VAL A 175 19.30 -11.28 -12.49
N LEU A 176 19.85 -10.06 -12.34
CA LEU A 176 19.13 -8.97 -11.67
C LEU A 176 17.84 -8.58 -12.39
N THR A 177 17.87 -8.46 -13.71
CA THR A 177 16.68 -8.15 -14.52
C THR A 177 15.64 -9.26 -14.45
N SER A 178 16.06 -10.53 -14.41
CA SER A 178 15.13 -11.66 -14.35
C SER A 178 14.44 -11.80 -12.99
N LEU A 179 15.16 -11.47 -11.91
CA LEU A 179 14.65 -11.64 -10.55
C LEU A 179 14.04 -10.38 -9.95
N GLU A 180 14.40 -9.20 -10.47
CA GLU A 180 13.96 -7.88 -10.01
C GLU A 180 14.03 -7.73 -8.48
N HIS A 181 13.06 -7.03 -7.90
CA HIS A 181 12.92 -6.84 -6.46
C HIS A 181 12.56 -8.15 -5.75
N ASN A 182 11.96 -9.12 -6.44
CA ASN A 182 11.60 -10.43 -5.87
C ASN A 182 12.83 -11.27 -5.50
N GLY A 183 13.93 -11.14 -6.25
CA GLY A 183 15.22 -11.77 -5.95
C GLY A 183 16.02 -11.09 -4.85
N MET A 184 15.55 -9.96 -4.33
CA MET A 184 16.24 -9.26 -3.24
C MET A 184 15.86 -9.88 -1.90
N SER A 185 16.87 -10.28 -1.12
CA SER A 185 16.64 -10.73 0.25
C SER A 185 16.17 -9.55 1.12
N SER A 186 15.16 -9.79 1.94
CA SER A 186 14.82 -8.92 3.06
C SER A 186 15.79 -9.24 4.20
N GLU A 187 16.58 -8.27 4.64
CA GLU A 187 17.59 -8.43 5.69
C GLU A 187 17.01 -8.72 7.10
N GLU A 188 15.69 -8.94 7.22
CA GLU A 188 15.02 -9.33 8.46
C GLU A 188 15.24 -10.81 8.84
N SER A 189 15.83 -11.63 7.97
CA SER A 189 16.29 -12.96 8.38
C SER A 189 17.40 -12.93 9.43
N ASP A 190 18.13 -11.81 9.53
CA ASP A 190 19.37 -11.74 10.32
C ASP A 190 19.19 -10.95 11.63
N ALA A 191 18.06 -10.25 11.82
CA ALA A 191 17.88 -9.32 12.93
C ALA A 191 16.91 -9.80 14.03
N GLU A 192 16.02 -10.77 13.77
CA GLU A 192 15.03 -11.23 14.78
C GLU A 192 15.32 -12.60 15.39
N GLY A 193 16.40 -13.25 14.96
CA GLY A 193 16.94 -14.43 15.60
C GLY A 193 18.43 -14.41 15.45
N GLY A 194 19.15 -13.99 16.50
CA GLY A 194 20.60 -13.96 16.54
C GLY A 194 21.18 -15.35 16.28
N LEU A 195 21.37 -15.71 15.01
CA LEU A 195 22.16 -16.85 14.60
C LEU A 195 23.61 -16.48 14.87
N ILE A 196 24.20 -17.12 15.88
CA ILE A 196 25.65 -17.13 16.08
C ILE A 196 26.24 -17.87 14.88
N VAL A 197 26.55 -17.12 13.83
CA VAL A 197 27.26 -17.66 12.67
C VAL A 197 28.73 -17.78 13.08
N THR A 198 29.15 -18.99 13.45
CA THR A 198 30.57 -19.35 13.41
C THR A 198 30.99 -19.27 11.95
N VAL A 199 31.68 -18.17 11.59
CA VAL A 199 32.24 -17.99 10.25
C VAL A 199 33.08 -19.21 9.93
N PRO A 200 32.67 -20.06 8.97
CA PRO A 200 33.39 -21.28 8.74
C PRO A 200 34.75 -20.99 8.12
N TYR A 201 35.79 -21.67 8.60
CA TYR A 201 37.21 -21.44 8.28
C TYR A 201 37.52 -21.36 6.77
N TYR A 202 36.70 -22.01 5.93
CA TYR A 202 36.82 -22.03 4.47
C TYR A 202 36.46 -20.70 3.78
N ARG A 203 35.68 -19.80 4.41
CA ARG A 203 35.44 -18.45 3.85
C ARG A 203 36.70 -17.59 3.80
N ARG A 204 37.68 -17.83 4.68
CA ARG A 204 38.97 -17.11 4.62
C ARG A 204 39.81 -17.55 3.43
N ARG A 205 39.76 -18.82 3.04
CA ARG A 205 40.66 -19.38 2.03
C ARG A 205 40.28 -18.99 0.60
N ILE A 206 38.99 -18.98 0.27
CA ILE A 206 38.52 -18.63 -1.08
C ILE A 206 38.77 -17.15 -1.39
N VAL A 207 38.47 -16.26 -0.44
CA VAL A 207 38.70 -14.81 -0.61
C VAL A 207 40.19 -14.48 -0.66
N THR A 208 41.01 -15.14 0.14
CA THR A 208 42.48 -14.95 0.09
C THR A 208 43.09 -15.50 -1.20
N GLN A 209 42.57 -16.60 -1.75
CA GLN A 209 43.03 -17.14 -3.03
C GLN A 209 42.64 -16.21 -4.19
N MET A 210 41.41 -15.69 -4.21
CA MET A 210 40.97 -14.72 -5.22
C MET A 210 41.71 -13.38 -5.17
N MET A 211 42.26 -13.00 -4.00
CA MET A 211 43.05 -11.78 -3.83
C MET A 211 44.55 -11.95 -4.10
N ARG A 212 45.09 -13.18 -4.06
CA ARG A 212 46.49 -13.44 -4.43
C ARG A 212 46.74 -13.45 -5.93
N ASP A 213 45.71 -13.66 -6.73
CA ASP A 213 45.78 -13.61 -8.18
C ASP A 213 45.62 -12.16 -8.72
N LEU A 214 45.68 -11.16 -7.82
CA LEU A 214 45.52 -9.73 -8.11
C LEU A 214 46.79 -8.89 -7.83
N ASP A 215 47.93 -9.52 -7.51
CA ASP A 215 49.26 -8.90 -7.50
C ASP A 215 50.06 -9.29 -8.76
#